data_AF-A0A914ZJV3-F1
#
_entry.id   AF-A0A914ZJV3-F1
#
_cell.length_a   1.000
_cell.length_b   1.000
_cell.length_c   1.000
_cell.angle_alpha   90.00
_cell.angle_beta   90.00
_cell.angle_gamma   90.00
#
_symmetry.space_group_name_H-M   'P 1'
#
loop_
_entity.id
_entity.type
_entity.pdbx_description
1 polymer ?
#
loop_
_entity_poly.entity_id
_entity_poly.type
_entity_poly.pdbx_seq_one_letter_code
_entity_poly.pdbx_strand_id
1 'polypeptide(L)'
;MQDRRFSAGDGRYQMFQLFRSNLCAYLASLGRDFWMIQSDTYWRENLFEIVDPKLMLNDDENLLFDQEGSDGLLAEMIAGGNYFIKADRRSVLFFNELSRRLLTYYSTDNNIMGGLCSYRYAGNKCSFIPYRILSNWRWHTGERKHLPLLMQFDSGAGSDAKLQQMQQLGAAFVIPETLGDNQQARCNYSISQTPQYAISKSALIGGGNNELNALQFSIRVVHELCEWLCAAFPSFRIFLRATLFPYYAYFVVL
;
A
#
# COMPACT_ATOMS: atom_id res chain seq x y z
N MET A 1 22.39 -2.42 -24.24
CA MET A 1 21.90 -1.39 -23.29
C MET A 1 22.03 -1.98 -21.90
N GLN A 2 22.80 -1.34 -21.01
CA GLN A 2 22.92 -1.79 -19.62
C GLN A 2 21.58 -1.58 -18.91
N ASP A 3 21.03 -2.65 -18.33
CA ASP A 3 19.84 -2.62 -17.46
C ASP A 3 20.10 -1.72 -16.25
N ARG A 4 19.74 -0.44 -16.37
CA ARG A 4 19.58 0.41 -15.20
C ARG A 4 18.33 -0.04 -14.48
N ARG A 5 18.50 -0.90 -13.48
CA ARG A 5 17.45 -1.24 -12.52
C ARG A 5 16.84 0.04 -11.96
N PHE A 6 15.53 0.00 -11.77
CA PHE A 6 14.76 1.06 -11.12
C PHE A 6 15.41 1.44 -9.78
N SER A 7 15.84 2.70 -9.64
CA SER A 7 16.29 3.24 -8.35
C SER A 7 15.11 3.85 -7.63
N ALA A 8 14.99 3.60 -6.32
CA ALA A 8 14.14 4.42 -5.44
C ALA A 8 14.61 5.87 -5.60
N GLY A 9 13.84 6.68 -6.33
CA GLY A 9 14.41 7.92 -6.90
C GLY A 9 13.89 8.28 -8.28
N ASP A 10 13.48 7.30 -9.10
CA ASP A 10 13.29 7.55 -10.53
C ASP A 10 12.11 8.50 -10.78
N GLY A 11 12.38 9.61 -11.50
CA GLY A 11 11.37 10.59 -11.90
C GLY A 11 10.19 9.97 -12.67
N ARG A 12 10.36 8.80 -13.29
CA ARG A 12 9.25 8.04 -13.90
C ARG A 12 8.25 7.53 -12.86
N TYR A 13 8.72 7.12 -11.68
CA TYR A 13 7.83 6.70 -10.60
C TYR A 13 7.07 7.88 -10.00
N GLN A 14 7.78 9.00 -9.80
CA GLN A 14 7.17 10.25 -9.38
C GLN A 14 6.07 10.69 -10.36
N MET A 15 6.34 10.58 -11.67
CA MET A 15 5.36 10.89 -12.72
C MET A 15 4.14 9.98 -12.65
N PHE A 16 4.31 8.68 -12.38
CA PHE A 16 3.18 7.76 -12.20
C PHE A 16 2.32 8.16 -10.99
N GLN A 17 2.93 8.51 -9.86
CA GLN A 17 2.21 8.97 -8.66
C GLN A 17 1.48 10.28 -8.90
N LEU A 18 2.11 11.23 -9.61
CA LEU A 18 1.48 12.48 -10.02
C LEU A 18 0.31 12.24 -10.99
N PHE A 19 0.45 11.31 -11.92
CA PHE A 19 -0.65 10.92 -12.79
C PHE A 19 -1.81 10.33 -11.97
N ARG A 20 -1.50 9.43 -11.04
CA ARG A 20 -2.47 8.81 -10.13
C ARG A 20 -3.23 9.85 -9.31
N SER A 21 -2.54 10.85 -8.76
CA SER A 21 -3.19 11.92 -7.99
C SER A 21 -4.09 12.80 -8.86
N ASN A 22 -3.63 13.19 -10.05
CA ASN A 22 -4.45 13.98 -10.99
C ASN A 22 -5.67 13.21 -11.49
N LEU A 23 -5.53 11.91 -11.77
CA LEU A 23 -6.64 11.05 -12.14
C LEU A 23 -7.67 10.97 -11.02
N CYS A 24 -7.24 10.83 -9.76
CA CYS A 24 -8.14 10.81 -8.61
C CYS A 24 -8.90 12.14 -8.46
N ALA A 25 -8.21 13.28 -8.61
CA ALA A 25 -8.86 14.60 -8.56
C ALA A 25 -9.91 14.76 -9.68
N TYR A 26 -9.58 14.33 -10.90
CA TYR A 26 -10.49 14.37 -12.03
C TYR A 26 -11.72 13.48 -11.81
N LEU A 27 -11.54 12.21 -11.44
CA LEU A 27 -12.65 11.29 -11.21
C LEU A 27 -13.55 11.76 -10.06
N ALA A 28 -12.97 12.26 -8.97
CA ALA A 28 -13.73 12.84 -7.87
C ALA A 28 -14.54 14.08 -8.33
N SER A 29 -14.00 14.89 -9.25
CA SER A 29 -14.72 16.05 -9.80
C SER A 29 -15.95 15.68 -10.63
N LEU A 30 -16.01 14.45 -11.15
CA LEU A 30 -17.18 13.92 -11.85
C LEU A 30 -18.30 13.46 -10.90
N GLY A 31 -18.08 13.53 -9.58
CA GLY A 31 -19.08 13.18 -8.57
C GLY A 31 -19.38 11.68 -8.48
N ARG A 32 -18.43 10.83 -8.87
CA ARG A 32 -18.57 9.37 -8.84
C ARG A 32 -17.58 8.75 -7.89
N ASP A 33 -18.06 7.98 -6.92
CA ASP A 33 -17.22 7.20 -6.01
C ASP A 33 -16.43 6.13 -6.78
N PHE A 34 -15.20 5.87 -6.37
CA PHE A 34 -14.35 4.89 -7.06
C PHE A 34 -13.29 4.28 -6.17
N TRP A 35 -12.81 3.11 -6.61
CA TRP A 35 -11.63 2.46 -6.08
C TRP A 35 -10.41 2.78 -6.94
N MET A 36 -9.28 3.00 -6.28
CA MET A 36 -7.96 2.99 -6.89
C MET A 36 -7.19 1.79 -6.36
N ILE A 37 -6.71 0.93 -7.25
CA ILE A 37 -6.21 -0.40 -6.93
C ILE A 37 -4.95 -0.66 -7.75
N GLN A 38 -3.86 -1.04 -7.10
CA GLN A 38 -2.65 -1.50 -7.77
C GLN A 38 -2.79 -2.93 -8.28
N SER A 39 -2.25 -3.18 -9.46
CA SER A 39 -2.33 -4.47 -10.17
C SER A 39 -1.55 -5.61 -9.49
N ASP A 40 -0.67 -5.29 -8.55
CA ASP A 40 0.09 -6.28 -7.77
C ASP A 40 -0.62 -6.68 -6.48
N THR A 41 -1.93 -6.44 -6.38
CA THR A 41 -2.77 -6.96 -5.30
C THR A 41 -3.46 -8.25 -5.72
N TYR A 42 -3.14 -9.35 -5.06
CA TYR A 42 -3.80 -10.64 -5.20
C TYR A 42 -5.10 -10.67 -4.40
N TRP A 43 -6.22 -10.95 -5.05
CA TRP A 43 -7.55 -10.98 -4.43
C TRP A 43 -7.94 -12.43 -4.15
N ARG A 44 -7.93 -12.82 -2.88
CA ARG A 44 -8.41 -14.15 -2.44
C ARG A 44 -9.92 -14.19 -2.34
N GLU A 45 -10.53 -13.04 -2.12
CA GLU A 45 -11.97 -12.85 -2.02
C GLU A 45 -12.39 -11.64 -2.85
N ASN A 46 -13.69 -11.53 -3.15
CA ASN A 46 -14.23 -10.41 -3.90
C ASN A 46 -14.21 -9.13 -3.04
N LEU A 47 -13.45 -8.11 -3.48
CA LEU A 47 -13.35 -6.80 -2.79
C LEU A 47 -14.70 -6.21 -2.42
N PHE A 48 -15.69 -6.30 -3.32
CA PHE A 48 -17.01 -5.69 -3.14
C PHE A 48 -17.90 -6.45 -2.15
N GLU A 49 -17.54 -7.67 -1.78
CA GLU A 49 -18.26 -8.47 -0.77
C GLU A 49 -17.64 -8.29 0.62
N ILE A 50 -16.32 -8.06 0.69
CA ILE A 50 -15.58 -8.00 1.96
C ILE A 50 -15.28 -6.58 2.43
N VAL A 51 -15.40 -5.59 1.53
CA VAL A 51 -15.31 -4.17 1.86
C VAL A 51 -16.53 -3.44 1.32
N ASP A 52 -17.40 -3.01 2.23
CA ASP A 52 -18.45 -2.04 1.94
C ASP A 52 -18.05 -0.66 2.46
N PRO A 53 -17.69 0.29 1.57
CA PRO A 53 -17.34 1.65 1.97
C PRO A 53 -18.44 2.36 2.75
N LYS A 54 -19.72 2.01 2.55
CA LYS A 54 -20.84 2.62 3.30
C LYS A 54 -20.88 2.20 4.77
N LEU A 55 -20.33 1.02 5.08
CA LEU A 55 -20.23 0.51 6.44
C LEU A 55 -18.90 0.87 7.10
N MET A 56 -17.85 1.07 6.30
CA MET A 56 -16.50 1.37 6.80
C MET A 56 -16.20 2.87 6.91
N LEU A 57 -16.93 3.72 6.18
CA LEU A 57 -16.88 5.17 6.35
C LEU A 57 -18.01 5.62 7.27
N ASN A 58 -17.67 6.39 8.29
CA ASN A 58 -18.66 7.18 9.02
C ASN A 58 -19.26 8.27 8.11
N ASP A 59 -20.42 8.83 8.49
CA ASP A 59 -21.18 9.79 7.67
C ASP A 59 -20.35 11.01 7.19
N ASP A 60 -19.35 11.40 7.98
CA ASP A 60 -18.47 12.54 7.72
C ASP A 60 -17.11 12.18 7.10
N GLU A 61 -16.81 10.89 6.92
CA GLU A 61 -15.60 10.37 6.27
C GLU A 61 -15.79 10.24 4.76
N ASN A 62 -14.68 10.36 4.02
CA ASN A 62 -14.72 10.40 2.55
C ASN A 62 -13.57 9.66 1.86
N LEU A 63 -12.60 9.16 2.61
CA LEU A 63 -11.47 8.42 2.07
C LEU A 63 -11.23 7.16 2.92
N LEU A 64 -11.16 6.00 2.28
CA LEU A 64 -10.90 4.73 2.93
C LEU A 64 -9.60 4.16 2.37
N PHE A 65 -8.56 4.07 3.21
CA PHE A 65 -7.22 3.65 2.79
C PHE A 65 -6.85 2.29 3.33
N ASP A 66 -5.95 1.61 2.62
CA ASP A 66 -5.13 0.56 3.20
C ASP A 66 -4.10 1.12 4.19
N GLN A 67 -3.45 0.23 4.94
CA GLN A 67 -2.48 0.63 5.96
C GLN A 67 -1.22 -0.22 5.97
N GLU A 68 -0.14 0.36 6.49
CA GLU A 68 1.19 -0.22 6.57
C GLU A 68 1.23 -1.43 7.53
N GLY A 69 0.45 -1.40 8.60
CA GLY A 69 0.36 -2.48 9.59
C GLY A 69 -0.89 -2.41 10.46
N SER A 70 -1.00 -3.34 11.41
CA SER A 70 -2.17 -3.45 12.31
C SER A 70 -2.03 -2.72 13.64
N ASP A 71 -0.82 -2.32 14.00
CA ASP A 71 -0.45 -1.87 15.34
C ASP A 71 0.61 -0.76 15.31
N GLY A 72 0.74 -0.07 16.45
CA GLY A 72 1.75 0.95 16.67
C GLY A 72 1.71 2.11 15.67
N LEU A 73 2.89 2.52 15.23
CA LEU A 73 3.13 3.57 14.26
C LEU A 73 2.67 3.20 12.85
N LEU A 74 2.61 1.90 12.54
CA LEU A 74 2.20 1.38 11.23
C LEU A 74 0.67 1.34 11.05
N ALA A 75 -0.09 1.21 12.15
CA ALA A 75 -1.54 1.34 12.12
C ALA A 75 -1.94 2.74 11.63
N GLU A 76 -2.87 2.85 10.67
CA GLU A 76 -3.29 4.15 10.08
C GLU A 76 -2.17 4.93 9.35
N MET A 77 -1.02 4.32 9.08
CA MET A 77 -0.07 4.84 8.10
C MET A 77 -0.46 4.28 6.73
N ILE A 78 -0.70 5.14 5.74
CA ILE A 78 -1.24 4.72 4.43
C ILE A 78 -0.18 3.93 3.66
N ALA A 79 -0.52 2.72 3.21
CA ALA A 79 0.33 1.97 2.28
C ALA A 79 0.18 2.51 0.84
N GLY A 80 -1.03 2.90 0.46
CA GLY A 80 -1.34 3.61 -0.78
C GLY A 80 -1.42 2.68 -2.00
N GLY A 81 -1.58 1.38 -1.78
CA GLY A 81 -1.78 0.42 -2.85
C GLY A 81 -3.23 0.31 -3.26
N ASN A 82 -4.15 0.34 -2.31
CA ASN A 82 -5.58 0.28 -2.60
C ASN A 82 -6.37 1.20 -1.67
N TYR A 83 -7.27 1.99 -2.25
CA TYR A 83 -8.10 2.93 -1.50
C TYR A 83 -9.38 3.27 -2.24
N PHE A 84 -10.41 3.59 -1.47
CA PHE A 84 -11.70 4.05 -1.95
C PHE A 84 -11.88 5.54 -1.67
N ILE A 85 -12.49 6.22 -2.63
CA ILE A 85 -12.71 7.66 -2.59
C ILE A 85 -14.19 7.92 -2.79
N LYS A 86 -14.80 8.52 -1.76
CA LYS A 86 -16.12 9.15 -1.88
C LYS A 86 -15.94 10.46 -2.63
N ALA A 87 -16.60 10.60 -3.76
CA ALA A 87 -16.45 11.76 -4.62
C ALA A 87 -17.23 12.94 -4.04
N ASP A 88 -16.48 13.89 -3.49
CA ASP A 88 -17.00 15.18 -3.05
C ASP A 88 -15.96 16.28 -3.29
N ARG A 89 -16.33 17.53 -2.98
CA ARG A 89 -15.42 18.67 -3.11
C ARG A 89 -14.16 18.53 -2.26
N ARG A 90 -14.23 17.85 -1.11
CA ARG A 90 -13.09 17.66 -0.20
C ARG A 90 -12.07 16.72 -0.84
N SER A 91 -12.53 15.61 -1.42
CA SER A 91 -11.68 14.66 -2.16
C SER A 91 -10.99 15.34 -3.34
N VAL A 92 -11.68 16.20 -4.11
CA VAL A 92 -11.06 16.98 -5.19
C VAL A 92 -9.92 17.86 -4.66
N LEU A 93 -10.16 18.58 -3.56
CA LEU A 93 -9.13 19.44 -2.94
C LEU A 93 -7.95 18.62 -2.41
N PHE A 94 -8.22 17.46 -1.80
CA PHE A 94 -7.21 16.54 -1.29
C PHE A 94 -6.24 16.10 -2.40
N PHE A 95 -6.77 15.60 -3.51
CA PHE A 95 -5.95 15.06 -4.59
C PHE A 95 -5.27 16.16 -5.42
N ASN A 96 -5.87 17.35 -5.52
CA ASN A 96 -5.19 18.51 -6.12
C ASN A 96 -3.98 18.95 -5.28
N GLU A 97 -4.10 18.99 -3.96
CA GLU A 97 -2.96 19.32 -3.07
C GLU A 97 -1.89 18.22 -3.10
N LEU A 98 -2.30 16.94 -3.18
CA LEU A 98 -1.39 15.83 -3.40
C LEU A 98 -0.58 16.03 -4.70
N SER A 99 -1.25 16.29 -5.83
CA SER A 99 -0.60 16.58 -7.11
C SER A 99 0.36 17.76 -7.02
N ARG A 100 -0.05 18.86 -6.37
CA ARG A 100 0.79 20.05 -6.19
C ARG A 100 2.07 19.73 -5.40
N ARG A 101 1.96 18.92 -4.35
CA ARG A 101 3.13 18.50 -3.54
C ARG A 101 4.03 17.53 -4.31
N LEU A 102 3.47 16.57 -5.04
CA LEU A 102 4.25 15.63 -5.87
C LEU A 102 5.00 16.32 -7.02
N LEU A 103 4.49 17.46 -7.52
CA LEU A 103 5.20 18.32 -8.47
C LEU A 103 6.38 19.08 -7.85
N THR A 104 6.33 19.34 -6.54
CA THR A 104 7.28 20.23 -5.86
C THR A 104 8.35 19.45 -5.10
N TYR A 105 7.95 18.35 -4.46
CA TYR A 105 8.77 17.58 -3.54
C TYR A 105 8.95 16.17 -4.06
N TYR A 106 10.17 15.67 -3.93
CA TYR A 106 10.47 14.27 -4.17
C TYR A 106 9.96 13.43 -2.99
N SER A 107 8.79 12.81 -3.17
CA SER A 107 8.12 12.01 -2.16
C SER A 107 7.09 11.07 -2.78
N THR A 108 6.79 9.98 -2.09
CA THR A 108 5.73 9.07 -2.50
C THR A 108 4.36 9.61 -2.11
N ASP A 109 3.37 9.32 -2.94
CA ASP A 109 2.01 9.81 -2.75
C ASP A 109 1.37 9.30 -1.46
N ASN A 110 1.58 8.04 -1.07
CA ASN A 110 1.06 7.46 0.18
C ASN A 110 1.51 8.25 1.43
N ASN A 111 2.76 8.73 1.45
CA ASN A 111 3.26 9.52 2.57
C ASN A 111 2.61 10.91 2.61
N ILE A 112 2.49 11.58 1.46
CA ILE A 112 1.79 12.87 1.40
C ILE A 112 0.31 12.70 1.76
N MET A 113 -0.36 11.66 1.25
CA MET A 113 -1.74 11.32 1.61
C MET A 113 -1.88 11.13 3.12
N GLY A 114 -0.93 10.43 3.76
CA GLY A 114 -0.92 10.22 5.21
C GLY A 114 -0.86 11.54 5.99
N GLY A 115 -0.05 12.50 5.52
CA GLY A 115 0.01 13.82 6.13
C GLY A 115 -1.24 14.66 5.90
N LEU A 116 -1.82 14.63 4.69
CA LEU A 116 -3.08 15.33 4.39
C LEU A 116 -4.24 14.76 5.21
N CYS A 117 -4.30 13.44 5.41
CA CYS A 117 -5.27 12.78 6.29
C CYS A 117 -5.08 13.18 7.75
N SER A 118 -3.84 13.15 8.24
CA SER A 118 -3.51 13.51 9.63
C SER A 118 -3.93 14.95 9.98
N TYR A 119 -3.75 15.88 9.03
CA TYR A 119 -4.18 17.27 9.19
C TYR A 119 -5.64 17.54 8.83
N ARG A 120 -6.38 16.51 8.38
CA ARG A 120 -7.75 16.67 7.85
C ARG A 120 -7.83 17.80 6.82
N TYR A 121 -6.86 17.84 5.91
CA TYR A 121 -6.71 18.91 4.94
C TYR A 121 -8.04 19.16 4.22
N ALA A 122 -8.47 20.42 4.12
CA ALA A 122 -9.76 20.81 3.52
C ALA A 122 -10.99 20.05 4.09
N GLY A 123 -10.93 19.60 5.35
CA GLY A 123 -12.01 18.87 6.01
C GLY A 123 -12.14 17.40 5.61
N ASN A 124 -11.17 16.84 4.90
CA ASN A 124 -11.12 15.42 4.57
C ASN A 124 -10.97 14.59 5.85
N LYS A 125 -11.69 13.48 5.95
CA LYS A 125 -11.56 12.51 7.04
C LYS A 125 -11.37 11.12 6.47
N CYS A 126 -10.37 10.43 7.02
CA CYS A 126 -9.84 9.19 6.48
C CYS A 126 -10.09 8.05 7.45
N SER A 127 -10.49 6.91 6.91
CA SER A 127 -10.70 5.65 7.62
C SER A 127 -9.79 4.59 7.02
N PHE A 128 -9.60 3.48 7.72
CA PHE A 128 -8.59 2.49 7.35
C PHE A 128 -9.19 1.09 7.26
N ILE A 129 -8.90 0.41 6.16
CA ILE A 129 -9.25 -0.98 5.94
C ILE A 129 -8.41 -1.81 6.91
N PRO A 130 -9.02 -2.70 7.71
CA PRO A 130 -8.28 -3.58 8.61
C PRO A 130 -7.19 -4.36 7.88
N TYR A 131 -5.99 -4.42 8.46
CA TYR A 131 -4.83 -5.06 7.84
C TYR A 131 -5.05 -6.54 7.51
N ARG A 132 -5.97 -7.19 8.25
CA ARG A 132 -6.40 -8.57 7.99
C ARG A 132 -7.25 -8.77 6.74
N ILE A 133 -7.90 -7.70 6.29
CA ILE A 133 -8.68 -7.70 5.05
C ILE A 133 -7.72 -7.42 3.90
N LEU A 134 -6.95 -6.33 3.99
CA LEU A 134 -6.02 -5.91 2.96
C LEU A 134 -4.64 -5.62 3.57
N SER A 135 -3.63 -6.37 3.15
CA SER A 135 -2.26 -6.24 3.61
C SER A 135 -1.31 -5.84 2.49
N ASN A 136 -0.26 -5.10 2.85
CA ASN A 136 0.82 -4.76 1.93
C ASN A 136 2.00 -5.76 1.99
N TRP A 137 3.11 -5.40 1.34
CA TRP A 137 4.31 -6.21 1.24
C TRP A 137 4.92 -6.68 2.58
N ARG A 138 4.74 -5.91 3.66
CA ARG A 138 5.29 -6.23 4.99
C ARG A 138 4.75 -7.54 5.54
N TRP A 139 3.57 -7.98 5.10
CA TRP A 139 3.03 -9.29 5.46
C TRP A 139 3.97 -10.42 5.03
N HIS A 140 4.64 -10.28 3.88
CA HIS A 140 5.54 -11.32 3.37
C HIS A 140 6.84 -11.42 4.17
N THR A 141 7.28 -10.34 4.80
CA THR A 141 8.56 -10.28 5.53
C THR A 141 8.41 -10.26 7.05
N GLY A 142 7.19 -10.05 7.56
CA GLY A 142 6.89 -9.97 8.98
C GLY A 142 6.35 -11.27 9.59
N GLU A 143 5.95 -11.18 10.86
CA GLU A 143 5.28 -12.28 11.56
C GLU A 143 3.87 -12.52 10.96
N ARG A 144 3.74 -13.61 10.20
CA ARG A 144 2.48 -13.99 9.54
C ARG A 144 1.51 -14.63 10.54
N LYS A 145 0.56 -13.84 11.05
CA LYS A 145 -0.45 -14.30 12.02
C LYS A 145 -1.74 -14.83 11.38
N HIS A 146 -2.03 -14.41 10.15
CA HIS A 146 -3.22 -14.81 9.39
C HIS A 146 -2.96 -14.61 7.89
N LEU A 147 -3.78 -15.23 7.03
CA LEU A 147 -3.76 -15.01 5.58
C LEU A 147 -4.75 -13.88 5.23
N PRO A 148 -4.30 -12.71 4.75
CA PRO A 148 -5.17 -11.58 4.41
C PRO A 148 -6.01 -11.88 3.17
N LEU A 149 -7.19 -11.27 3.07
CA LEU A 149 -8.13 -11.53 1.96
C LEU A 149 -7.69 -10.87 0.65
N LEU A 150 -6.98 -9.75 0.74
CA LEU A 150 -6.28 -9.11 -0.35
C LEU A 150 -4.82 -8.89 0.05
N MET A 151 -3.91 -9.22 -0.86
CA MET A 151 -2.47 -9.28 -0.54
C MET A 151 -1.67 -8.58 -1.62
N GLN A 152 -1.03 -7.47 -1.27
CA GLN A 152 -0.15 -6.73 -2.18
C GLN A 152 1.26 -7.33 -2.23
N PHE A 153 1.86 -7.33 -3.42
CA PHE A 153 3.20 -7.87 -3.68
C PHE A 153 4.23 -6.75 -4.00
N ASP A 154 4.25 -5.69 -3.20
CA ASP A 154 5.13 -4.54 -3.43
C ASP A 154 6.42 -4.53 -2.58
N SER A 155 7.35 -5.46 -2.84
CA SER A 155 8.56 -5.65 -2.01
C SER A 155 9.80 -4.87 -2.48
N GLY A 156 9.64 -3.85 -3.35
CA GLY A 156 10.78 -3.16 -3.99
C GLY A 156 11.59 -4.05 -4.96
N ALA A 157 11.14 -5.28 -5.19
CA ALA A 157 11.71 -6.21 -6.14
C ALA A 157 11.24 -5.88 -7.57
N GLY A 158 12.06 -6.21 -8.57
CA GLY A 158 11.66 -6.08 -9.97
C GLY A 158 10.44 -6.94 -10.32
N SER A 159 9.75 -6.63 -11.41
CA SER A 159 8.51 -7.32 -11.82
C SER A 159 8.62 -8.84 -11.84
N ASP A 160 9.77 -9.38 -12.30
CA ASP A 160 10.01 -10.82 -12.35
C ASP A 160 10.06 -11.46 -10.95
N ALA A 161 10.70 -10.78 -9.99
CA ALA A 161 10.78 -11.26 -8.63
C ALA A 161 9.42 -11.20 -7.92
N LYS A 162 8.58 -10.19 -8.22
CA LYS A 162 7.19 -10.13 -7.76
C LYS A 162 6.39 -11.33 -8.28
N LEU A 163 6.49 -11.62 -9.58
CA LEU A 163 5.83 -12.78 -10.20
C LEU A 163 6.31 -14.12 -9.62
N GLN A 164 7.63 -14.27 -9.40
CA GLN A 164 8.19 -15.46 -8.76
C GLN A 164 7.68 -15.62 -7.32
N GLN A 165 7.57 -14.54 -6.56
CA GLN A 165 7.01 -14.58 -5.20
C GLN A 165 5.54 -15.01 -5.22
N MET A 166 4.74 -14.48 -6.16
CA MET A 166 3.37 -14.91 -6.35
C MET A 166 3.31 -16.41 -6.68
N GLN A 167 4.17 -16.91 -7.58
CA GLN A 167 4.25 -18.33 -7.92
C GLN A 167 4.62 -19.21 -6.72
N GLN A 168 5.65 -18.83 -5.96
CA GLN A 168 6.08 -19.57 -4.77
C GLN A 168 4.99 -19.68 -3.72
N LEU A 169 4.16 -18.64 -3.58
CA LEU A 169 3.04 -18.64 -2.65
C LEU A 169 1.79 -19.36 -3.20
N GLY A 170 1.79 -19.75 -4.48
CA GLY A 170 0.62 -20.38 -5.14
C GLY A 170 -0.38 -19.38 -5.73
N ALA A 171 -0.05 -18.08 -5.75
CA ALA A 171 -0.88 -16.98 -6.26
C ALA A 171 -0.72 -16.71 -7.77
N ALA A 172 -0.28 -17.71 -8.56
CA ALA A 172 0.02 -17.53 -9.98
C ALA A 172 -1.21 -17.76 -10.87
N PHE A 173 -1.78 -16.69 -11.42
CA PHE A 173 -2.91 -16.76 -12.36
C PHE A 173 -2.52 -17.10 -13.79
N VAL A 174 -1.25 -17.03 -14.15
CA VAL A 174 -0.74 -17.32 -15.49
C VAL A 174 0.25 -18.47 -15.38
N ILE A 175 0.16 -19.41 -16.31
CA ILE A 175 1.09 -20.52 -16.45
C ILE A 175 2.39 -19.95 -17.05
N PRO A 176 3.48 -19.84 -16.29
CA PRO A 176 4.67 -19.09 -16.71
C PRO A 176 5.30 -19.64 -17.98
N GLU A 177 5.23 -20.96 -18.18
CA GLU A 177 5.75 -21.66 -19.35
C GLU A 177 5.03 -21.26 -20.65
N THR A 178 3.91 -20.54 -20.56
CA THR A 178 3.12 -20.06 -21.69
C THR A 178 3.35 -18.59 -22.03
N LEU A 179 4.22 -17.90 -21.28
CA LEU A 179 4.64 -16.53 -21.57
C LEU A 179 5.73 -16.53 -22.65
N GLY A 180 5.55 -15.79 -23.75
CA GLY A 180 6.55 -15.65 -24.81
C GLY A 180 6.04 -14.92 -26.06
N ASP A 181 6.96 -14.45 -26.91
CA ASP A 181 6.71 -13.44 -27.95
C ASP A 181 5.69 -13.81 -29.05
N ASN A 182 5.20 -15.05 -29.09
CA ASN A 182 4.19 -15.50 -30.05
C ASN A 182 3.17 -16.50 -29.45
N GLN A 183 3.06 -16.57 -28.13
CA GLN A 183 2.13 -17.49 -27.47
C GLN A 183 1.09 -16.70 -26.67
N GLN A 184 -0.17 -17.12 -26.79
CA GLN A 184 -1.22 -16.60 -25.92
C GLN A 184 -1.00 -17.15 -24.51
N ALA A 185 -0.73 -16.26 -23.56
CA ALA A 185 -0.60 -16.61 -22.15
C ALA A 185 -1.84 -17.38 -21.69
N ARG A 186 -1.63 -18.53 -21.04
CA ARG A 186 -2.72 -19.36 -20.51
C ARG A 186 -2.93 -19.06 -19.03
N CYS A 187 -4.17 -18.83 -18.66
CA CYS A 187 -4.55 -18.66 -17.27
C CYS A 187 -4.60 -19.99 -16.53
N ASN A 188 -4.20 -19.99 -15.26
CA ASN A 188 -4.41 -21.11 -14.36
C ASN A 188 -5.87 -21.09 -13.86
N TYR A 189 -6.75 -21.76 -14.61
CA TYR A 189 -8.19 -21.69 -14.40
C TYR A 189 -8.64 -22.16 -13.00
N SER A 190 -7.99 -23.17 -12.42
CA SER A 190 -8.35 -23.65 -11.07
C SER A 190 -8.06 -22.60 -10.00
N ILE A 191 -6.91 -21.91 -10.10
CA ILE A 191 -6.56 -20.81 -9.21
C ILE A 191 -7.52 -19.63 -9.40
N SER A 192 -7.88 -19.31 -10.64
CA SER A 192 -8.82 -18.21 -10.94
C SER A 192 -10.25 -18.50 -10.48
N GLN A 193 -10.69 -19.77 -10.46
CA GLN A 193 -12.02 -20.14 -9.99
C GLN A 193 -12.15 -20.10 -8.47
N THR A 194 -11.09 -20.46 -7.74
CA THR A 194 -11.09 -20.49 -6.28
C THR A 194 -9.82 -19.84 -5.70
N PRO A 195 -9.65 -18.51 -5.87
CA PRO A 195 -8.44 -17.81 -5.45
C PRO A 195 -8.21 -17.86 -3.94
N GLN A 196 -9.27 -18.07 -3.13
CA GLN A 196 -9.16 -18.19 -1.68
C GLN A 196 -8.27 -19.36 -1.21
N TYR A 197 -8.17 -20.42 -2.04
CA TYR A 197 -7.43 -21.64 -1.74
C TYR A 197 -6.07 -21.76 -2.44
N ALA A 198 -5.71 -20.79 -3.29
CA ALA A 198 -4.47 -20.85 -4.06
C ALA A 198 -3.23 -20.74 -3.16
N ILE A 199 -3.30 -19.90 -2.13
CA ILE A 199 -2.25 -19.77 -1.12
C ILE A 199 -2.51 -20.74 0.03
N SER A 200 -1.61 -21.70 0.19
CA SER A 200 -1.72 -22.73 1.23
C SER A 200 -1.54 -22.16 2.65
N LYS A 201 -2.22 -22.76 3.64
CA LYS A 201 -2.01 -22.41 5.07
C LYS A 201 -0.58 -22.65 5.55
N SER A 202 0.16 -23.58 4.93
CA SER A 202 1.59 -23.79 5.18
C SER A 202 2.45 -22.54 4.93
N ALA A 203 1.97 -21.58 4.11
CA ALA A 203 2.64 -20.30 3.93
C ALA A 203 2.71 -19.46 5.24
N LEU A 204 1.87 -19.75 6.25
CA LEU A 204 1.97 -19.14 7.57
C LEU A 204 3.13 -19.68 8.40
N ILE A 205 3.59 -20.90 8.11
CA ILE A 205 4.57 -21.63 8.93
C ILE A 205 6.00 -21.39 8.42
N GLY A 206 6.19 -21.15 7.12
CA GLY A 206 7.51 -21.14 6.45
C GLY A 206 8.38 -19.88 6.62
N GLY A 207 8.19 -19.06 7.65
CA GLY A 207 8.84 -17.73 7.76
C GLY A 207 9.74 -17.50 8.98
N GLY A 208 9.96 -18.50 9.84
CA GLY A 208 10.72 -18.35 11.07
C GLY A 208 12.13 -18.91 10.95
N ASN A 209 13.11 -18.08 10.57
CA ASN A 209 14.49 -18.11 11.08
C ASN A 209 15.31 -17.08 10.31
N ASN A 210 15.33 -15.84 10.81
CA ASN A 210 16.39 -14.90 10.50
C ASN A 210 17.21 -14.72 11.77
N GLU A 211 18.47 -15.13 11.73
CA GLU A 211 19.46 -14.73 12.72
C GLU A 211 19.49 -13.19 12.77
N LEU A 212 19.33 -12.65 13.98
CA LEU A 212 19.29 -11.21 14.23
C LEU A 212 20.68 -10.62 14.01
N ASN A 213 20.89 -9.99 12.86
CA ASN A 213 22.11 -9.22 12.60
C ASN A 213 22.06 -7.89 13.36
N ALA A 214 23.22 -7.34 13.74
CA ALA A 214 23.33 -6.12 14.57
C ALA A 214 22.53 -4.91 14.03
N LEU A 215 22.40 -4.78 12.71
CA LEU A 215 21.57 -3.75 12.08
C LEU A 215 20.08 -3.91 12.40
N GLN A 216 19.56 -5.14 12.38
CA GLN A 216 18.16 -5.43 12.70
C GLN A 216 17.88 -5.17 14.18
N PHE A 217 18.85 -5.46 15.07
CA PHE A 217 18.74 -5.14 16.48
C PHE A 217 18.64 -3.62 16.70
N SER A 218 19.52 -2.83 16.09
CA SER A 218 19.48 -1.36 16.19
C SER A 218 18.17 -0.77 15.66
N ILE A 219 17.68 -1.27 14.51
CA ILE A 219 16.39 -0.85 13.95
C ILE A 219 15.26 -1.16 14.93
N ARG A 220 15.28 -2.34 15.55
CA ARG A 220 14.27 -2.74 16.53
C ARG A 220 14.27 -1.84 17.76
N VAL A 221 15.43 -1.53 18.32
CA VAL A 221 15.54 -0.63 19.48
C VAL A 221 15.02 0.77 19.16
N VAL A 222 15.41 1.33 18.00
CA VAL A 222 14.91 2.63 17.55
C VAL A 222 13.41 2.61 17.33
N HIS A 223 12.88 1.53 16.74
CA HIS A 223 11.45 1.36 16.52
C HIS A 223 10.69 1.30 17.85
N GLU A 224 11.13 0.47 18.80
CA GLU A 224 10.52 0.35 20.14
C GLU A 224 10.54 1.69 20.90
N LEU A 225 11.63 2.47 20.79
CA LEU A 225 11.71 3.80 21.39
C LEU A 225 10.76 4.80 20.70
N CYS A 226 10.64 4.75 19.37
CA CYS A 226 9.67 5.55 18.63
C CYS A 226 8.22 5.20 19.00
N GLU A 227 7.90 3.91 19.15
CA GLU A 227 6.58 3.45 19.60
C GLU A 227 6.27 3.97 21.00
N TRP A 228 7.24 3.88 21.93
CA TRP A 228 7.10 4.43 23.27
C TRP A 228 6.85 5.95 23.25
N LEU A 229 7.63 6.70 22.45
CA LEU A 229 7.43 8.14 22.31
C LEU A 229 6.05 8.48 21.72
N CYS A 230 5.58 7.72 20.75
CA CYS A 230 4.25 7.91 20.15
C CYS A 230 3.12 7.61 21.13
N ALA A 231 3.30 6.62 21.99
CA ALA A 231 2.35 6.28 23.05
C ALA A 231 2.34 7.33 24.16
N ALA A 232 3.51 7.82 24.57
CA ALA A 232 3.66 8.83 25.61
C ALA A 232 3.22 10.24 25.15
N PHE A 233 3.43 10.56 23.86
CA PHE A 233 3.16 11.88 23.30
C PHE A 233 2.37 11.76 21.98
N PRO A 234 1.02 11.78 22.01
CA PRO A 234 0.20 11.68 20.80
C PRO A 234 0.49 12.77 19.75
N SER A 235 0.90 13.96 20.20
CA SER A 235 1.36 15.04 19.31
C SER A 235 2.62 14.69 18.53
N PHE A 236 3.51 13.87 19.10
CA PHE A 236 4.70 13.37 18.41
C PHE A 236 4.32 12.43 17.26
N ARG A 237 3.34 11.53 17.47
CA ARG A 237 2.79 10.68 16.41
C ARG A 237 2.23 11.51 15.24
N ILE A 238 1.46 12.56 15.56
CA ILE A 238 0.94 13.49 14.55
C ILE A 238 2.08 14.18 13.82
N PHE A 239 3.08 14.70 14.54
CA PHE A 239 4.25 15.34 13.93
C PHE A 239 5.00 14.40 12.97
N LEU A 240 5.25 13.16 13.38
CA LEU A 240 5.91 12.17 12.53
C LEU A 240 5.13 11.93 11.24
N ARG A 241 3.82 11.66 11.34
CA ARG A 241 2.97 11.31 10.19
C ARG A 241 2.64 12.49 9.29
N ALA A 242 2.52 13.67 9.86
CA ALA A 242 2.02 14.84 9.17
C ALA A 242 3.13 15.75 8.64
N THR A 243 4.31 15.68 9.25
CA THR A 243 5.46 16.54 8.90
C THR A 243 6.68 15.75 8.46
N LEU A 244 7.12 14.74 9.22
CA LEU A 244 8.40 14.08 8.95
C LEU A 244 8.29 13.04 7.81
N PHE A 245 7.41 12.05 7.96
CA PHE A 245 7.24 10.95 7.01
C PHE A 245 6.80 11.39 5.61
N PRO A 246 5.91 12.40 5.43
CA PRO A 246 5.57 12.94 4.12
C PRO A 246 6.77 13.39 3.28
N TYR A 247 7.91 13.67 3.89
CA TYR A 247 9.09 14.19 3.21
C TYR A 247 10.37 13.41 3.56
N TYR A 248 10.27 12.21 4.15
CA TYR A 248 11.46 11.46 4.56
C TYR A 248 12.41 11.20 3.38
N ALA A 249 11.86 10.91 2.20
CA ALA A 249 12.66 10.66 1.00
C ALA A 249 13.51 11.87 0.59
N TYR A 250 13.01 13.09 0.82
CA TYR A 250 13.78 14.32 0.62
C TYR A 250 14.97 14.40 1.59
N PHE A 251 14.79 13.99 2.85
CA PHE A 251 15.84 14.04 3.87
C PHE A 251 16.88 12.91 3.74
N VAL A 252 16.56 11.81 3.07
CA VAL A 252 17.47 10.65 2.91
C VAL A 252 18.31 10.74 1.63
N VAL A 253 17.89 11.55 0.66
CA VAL A 253 18.60 11.74 -0.63
C VAL A 253 19.57 12.93 -0.60
N LEU A 254 19.47 13.82 0.40
CA LEU A 254 20.44 14.88 0.70
C LEU A 254 21.56 14.38 1.61
#